data_AF-A0A7V9Q003-F1
#
_entry.id   AF-A0A7V9Q003-F1
#
_cell.length_a   1.000
_cell.length_b   1.000
_cell.length_c   1.000
_cell.angle_alpha   90.00
_cell.angle_beta   90.00
_cell.angle_gamma   90.00
#
_symmetry.space_group_name_H-M   'P 1'
#
loop_
_entity.id
_entity.type
_entity.pdbx_description
1 polymer ?
#
loop_
_entity_poly.entity_id
_entity_poly.type
_entity_poly.pdbx_seq_one_letter_code
_entity_poly.pdbx_strand_id
1 'polypeptide(L)' 'MWRAAVRAKADVVTITSYNEWQEGTQIEPARIQVERPGYEGAWGASGASAQRAYLEATARWVARYRAAAVQ' A
#
# COMPACT_ATOMS: atom_id res chain seq x y z
N MET A 1 -4.02 9.20 2.65
CA MET A 1 -4.41 9.19 1.23
C MET A 1 -5.67 8.35 0.97
N TRP A 2 -5.65 7.01 1.10
CA TRP A 2 -6.81 6.15 0.80
C TRP A 2 -8.16 6.57 1.42
N ARG A 3 -8.19 6.95 2.70
CA ARG A 3 -9.42 7.44 3.36
C ARG A 3 -10.03 8.64 2.63
N ALA A 4 -9.21 9.54 2.09
CA ALA A 4 -9.68 10.70 1.35
C ALA A 4 -10.26 10.29 0.00
N ALA A 5 -9.59 9.39 -0.73
CA ALA A 5 -10.11 8.85 -2.00
C ALA A 5 -11.48 8.17 -1.83
N VAL A 6 -11.64 7.35 -0.78
CA VAL A 6 -12.92 6.71 -0.45
C VAL A 6 -14.00 7.75 -0.12
N ARG A 7 -13.70 8.74 0.74
CA ARG A 7 -14.66 9.79 1.09
C ARG A 7 -15.06 10.68 -0.08
N ALA A 8 -14.14 10.92 -1.00
CA ALA A 8 -14.39 11.71 -2.19
C ALA A 8 -15.33 11.01 -3.19
N LYS A 9 -15.64 9.72 -2.97
CA LYS A 9 -16.40 8.88 -3.92
C LYS A 9 -15.81 8.97 -5.33
N ALA A 10 -14.48 8.96 -5.44
CA ALA A 10 -13.81 8.95 -6.73
C ALA A 10 -14.27 7.71 -7.53
N ASP A 11 -14.50 7.84 -8.83
CA ASP A 11 -14.88 6.70 -9.69
C ASP A 11 -13.69 5.76 -9.95
N VAL A 12 -12.48 6.32 -9.94
CA VAL A 12 -11.21 5.62 -10.14
C VAL A 12 -10.19 6.14 -9.14
N VAL A 13 -9.39 5.21 -8.60
CA VAL A 13 -8.23 5.51 -7.75
C VAL A 13 -7.00 4.89 -8.40
N THR A 14 -5.98 5.70 -8.64
CA THR A 14 -4.65 5.22 -9.06
C THR A 14 -3.70 5.16 -7.87
N ILE A 15 -2.71 4.28 -7.93
CA ILE A 15 -1.67 4.14 -6.92
C ILE A 15 -0.35 4.50 -7.59
N THR A 16 0.26 5.59 -7.11
CA THR A 16 1.64 5.94 -7.43
C THR A 16 2.49 5.45 -6.27
N SER A 17 3.15 4.30 -6.38
CA SER A 17 3.41 3.48 -7.58
C SER A 17 3.38 1.98 -7.27
N TYR A 18 3.46 1.14 -8.30
CA TYR A 18 3.84 -0.26 -8.05
C TYR A 18 5.31 -0.32 -7.58
N ASN A 19 6.25 0.24 -8.36
CA ASN A 19 7.69 0.07 -8.17
C ASN A 19 8.57 1.30 -8.50
N GLU A 20 8.13 2.51 -8.20
CA GLU A 20 8.97 3.71 -8.33
C GLU A 20 9.95 3.82 -7.14
N TRP A 21 10.99 3.00 -7.21
CA TRP A 21 12.00 2.87 -6.15
C TRP A 21 12.84 4.13 -5.96
N GLN A 22 13.01 4.94 -7.01
CA GLN A 22 13.81 6.16 -6.92
C GLN A 22 13.10 7.24 -6.09
N GLU A 23 11.75 7.22 -6.09
CA GLU A 23 10.93 8.14 -5.29
C GLU A 23 10.49 7.55 -3.94
N GLY A 24 10.70 6.26 -3.71
CA GLY A 24 10.29 5.58 -2.47
C GLY A 24 8.77 5.43 -2.33
N THR A 25 8.02 5.40 -3.44
CA THR A 25 6.55 5.33 -3.45
C THR A 25 6.00 3.94 -3.76
N GLN A 26 6.88 2.94 -3.90
CA GLN A 26 6.52 1.59 -4.31
C GLN A 26 5.65 0.86 -3.28
N ILE A 27 4.71 0.05 -3.77
CA ILE A 27 4.01 -0.98 -2.98
C ILE A 27 4.58 -2.39 -3.22
N GLU A 28 5.48 -2.55 -4.19
CA GLU A 28 6.23 -3.78 -4.45
C GLU A 28 6.94 -4.25 -3.18
N PRO A 29 7.02 -5.58 -2.93
CA PRO A 29 7.63 -6.08 -1.71
C PRO A 29 9.07 -5.63 -1.50
N ALA A 30 9.36 -5.07 -0.32
CA ALA A 30 10.67 -4.54 0.02
C ALA A 30 11.26 -5.26 1.24
N ARG A 31 12.41 -5.89 1.06
CA ARG A 31 13.23 -6.45 2.14
C ARG A 31 14.31 -5.47 2.56
N ILE A 32 14.71 -5.50 3.83
CA ILE A 32 15.88 -4.74 4.30
C ILE A 32 17.12 -5.22 3.54
N GLN A 33 17.87 -4.27 2.99
CA GLN A 33 19.21 -4.48 2.46
C GLN A 33 20.14 -3.39 3.00
N VAL A 34 21.46 -3.59 2.88
CA VAL A 34 22.45 -2.55 3.23
C VAL A 34 22.11 -1.29 2.43
N GLU A 35 21.97 -0.16 3.12
CA GLU A 35 21.62 1.16 2.57
C GLU A 35 20.24 1.27 1.90
N ARG A 36 19.39 0.23 1.93
CA ARG A 36 18.03 0.27 1.37
C ARG A 36 17.01 -0.19 2.41
N PRO A 37 16.13 0.72 2.89
CA PRO A 37 15.11 0.33 3.84
C PRO A 37 14.11 -0.64 3.20
N GLY A 38 13.71 -1.65 3.97
CA GLY A 38 12.55 -2.49 3.66
C GLY A 38 11.33 -2.01 4.42
N TYR A 39 10.34 -2.89 4.58
CA TYR A 39 9.11 -2.60 5.30
C TYR A 39 9.04 -3.20 6.71
N GLU A 40 10.18 -3.50 7.32
CA GLU A 40 10.20 -4.07 8.66
C GLU A 40 9.45 -3.17 9.67
N GLY A 41 8.56 -3.76 10.48
CA GLY A 41 7.71 -3.04 11.42
C GLY A 41 6.46 -2.39 10.79
N ALA A 42 6.28 -2.44 9.47
CA ALA A 42 5.09 -1.90 8.83
C ALA A 42 3.82 -2.59 9.36
N TRP A 43 2.94 -1.82 10.00
CA TRP A 43 1.76 -2.32 10.72
C TRP A 43 2.07 -3.41 11.75
N GLY A 44 3.26 -3.38 12.36
CA GLY A 44 3.70 -4.39 13.33
C GLY A 44 4.11 -5.73 12.73
N ALA A 45 4.22 -5.82 11.39
CA ALA A 45 4.67 -7.01 10.70
C ALA A 45 6.19 -7.14 10.70
N SER A 46 6.68 -8.36 10.49
CA SER A 46 8.11 -8.68 10.40
C SER A 46 8.41 -9.66 9.26
N GLY A 47 9.67 -9.68 8.82
CA GLY A 47 10.17 -10.64 7.83
C GLY A 47 9.35 -10.65 6.53
N ALA A 48 8.93 -11.82 6.08
CA ALA A 48 8.17 -11.97 4.82
C ALA A 48 6.80 -11.26 4.86
N SER A 49 6.17 -11.14 6.04
CA SER A 49 4.91 -10.41 6.19
C SER A 49 5.14 -8.90 6.06
N ALA A 50 6.18 -8.37 6.70
CA ALA A 50 6.61 -6.98 6.54
C ALA A 50 6.84 -6.64 5.06
N GLN A 51 7.60 -7.47 4.35
CA GLN A 51 7.89 -7.27 2.93
C GLN A 51 6.62 -7.09 2.09
N ARG A 52 5.51 -7.75 2.42
CA ARG A 52 4.26 -7.70 1.64
C ARG A 52 3.24 -6.70 2.17
N ALA A 53 3.56 -5.98 3.23
CA ALA A 53 2.56 -5.27 4.02
C ALA A 53 1.81 -4.17 3.24
N TYR A 54 2.46 -3.51 2.29
CA TYR A 54 1.81 -2.51 1.43
C TYR A 54 0.86 -3.12 0.38
N LEU A 55 1.15 -4.31 -0.14
CA LEU A 55 0.20 -5.05 -1.00
C LEU A 55 -1.03 -5.46 -0.19
N GLU A 56 -0.84 -5.97 1.03
CA GLU A 56 -1.94 -6.36 1.91
C GLU A 56 -2.78 -5.15 2.35
N ALA A 57 -2.13 -4.03 2.70
CA ALA A 57 -2.81 -2.79 2.98
C ALA A 57 -3.60 -2.29 1.76
N THR A 58 -3.03 -2.39 0.57
CA THR A 58 -3.71 -2.04 -0.69
C THR A 58 -4.95 -2.90 -0.91
N ALA A 59 -4.85 -4.22 -0.76
CA ALA A 59 -6.00 -5.12 -0.87
C ALA A 59 -7.11 -4.76 0.14
N ARG A 60 -6.73 -4.49 1.39
CA ARG A 60 -7.66 -4.03 2.45
C ARG A 60 -8.35 -2.72 2.09
N TRP A 61 -7.67 -1.79 1.42
CA TRP A 61 -8.26 -0.53 0.99
C TRP A 61 -9.13 -0.67 -0.25
N VAL A 62 -8.73 -1.50 -1.21
CA VAL A 62 -9.55 -1.84 -2.37
C VAL A 62 -10.89 -2.44 -1.93
N ALA A 63 -10.88 -3.37 -0.96
CA ALA A 63 -12.11 -3.94 -0.41
C ALA A 63 -13.02 -2.86 0.20
N ARG A 64 -12.46 -1.91 0.97
CA ARG A 64 -13.21 -0.78 1.56
C ARG A 64 -13.77 0.16 0.50
N TYR A 65 -12.98 0.47 -0.52
CA TYR A 65 -13.39 1.32 -1.65
C TYR A 65 -14.57 0.69 -2.40
N ARG A 66 -14.50 -0.61 -2.70
CA ARG A 66 -15.59 -1.35 -3.36
C ARG A 66 -16.85 -1.39 -2.51
N ALA A 67 -16.73 -1.63 -1.20
CA ALA A 67 -17.87 -1.63 -0.29
C ALA A 67 -18.57 -0.25 -0.21
N ALA A 68 -17.81 0.85 -0.28
CA ALA A 68 -18.36 2.20 -0.27
C ALA A 68 -19.01 2.63 -1.61
N ALA A 69 -18.64 1.99 -2.72
CA ALA A 69 -19.19 2.29 -4.05
C ALA A 69 -20.56 1.63 -4.32
N VAL A 70 -20.98 0.67 -3.50
CA VAL A 70 -22.27 -0.05 -3.63
C VAL A 70 -23.38 0.61 -2.78
N GLN A 71 -23.11 1.77 -2.16
CA GLN A 71 -24.05 2.56 -1.34
C GLN A 71 -24.51 3.82 -2.07
#